data_AF-A0A6G0Y5C5-F1
#
_entry.id   AF-A0A6G0Y5C5-F1
#
_cell.length_a   1.000
_cell.length_b   1.000
_cell.length_c   1.000
_cell.angle_alpha   90.00
_cell.angle_beta   90.00
_cell.angle_gamma   90.00
#
_symmetry.space_group_name_H-M   'P 1'
#
loop_
_entity.id
_entity.type
_entity.pdbx_description
1 polymer ?
#
loop_
_entity_poly.entity_id
_entity_poly.type
_entity_poly.pdbx_seq_one_letter_code
_entity_poly.pdbx_strand_id
1 'polypeptide(L)' 'MNGSGVRRWSATDTFGDDRRHEIQLDDGCGGRSRYPHIWLRNNCQCPSCTSAESGFRKQVIRDFRFSSAPTRLQVNPL' A
#
# COMPACT_ATOMS: atom_id res chain seq x y z
N MET A 1 -26.34 7.17 18.35
CA MET A 1 -26.22 5.85 17.69
C MET A 1 -24.73 5.50 17.69
N ASN A 2 -24.28 4.81 18.75
CA ASN A 2 -22.86 4.50 18.95
C ASN A 2 -22.59 3.11 18.37
N GLY A 3 -22.27 3.06 17.07
CA GLY A 3 -21.63 1.89 16.48
C GLY A 3 -20.12 2.06 16.63
N SER A 4 -19.55 1.65 17.76
CA SER A 4 -18.11 1.40 17.86
C SER A 4 -17.78 0.18 17.00
N GLY A 5 -17.79 0.37 15.69
CA GLY A 5 -17.41 -0.66 14.72
C GLY A 5 -15.93 -0.97 14.93
N VAL A 6 -15.64 -2.20 15.34
CA VAL A 6 -14.27 -2.71 15.36
C VAL A 6 -13.73 -2.58 13.94
N ARG A 7 -12.66 -1.79 13.75
CA ARG A 7 -12.03 -1.66 12.44
C ARG A 7 -11.55 -3.03 11.99
N ARG A 8 -12.15 -3.53 10.91
CA ARG A 8 -11.76 -4.81 10.30
C ARG A 8 -11.13 -4.49 8.96
N TRP A 9 -9.83 -4.28 9.00
CA TRP A 9 -9.07 -4.02 7.80
C TRP A 9 -9.14 -5.20 6.85
N SER A 10 -9.43 -4.91 5.59
CA SER A 10 -9.27 -5.85 4.48
C SER A 10 -8.52 -5.16 3.35
N ALA A 11 -7.80 -5.97 2.57
CA ALA A 11 -7.02 -5.49 1.44
C ALA A 11 -7.29 -6.40 0.25
N THR A 12 -7.58 -5.80 -0.91
CA THR A 12 -7.80 -6.53 -2.16
C THR A 12 -6.91 -5.94 -3.24
N ASP A 13 -6.30 -6.80 -4.05
CA ASP A 13 -5.64 -6.38 -5.28
C ASP A 13 -6.69 -6.18 -6.38
N THR A 14 -6.76 -4.98 -6.94
CA THR A 14 -7.78 -4.57 -7.90
C THR A 14 -7.14 -3.89 -9.11
N PHE A 15 -7.91 -3.82 -10.18
CA PHE A 15 -7.56 -3.04 -11.36
C PHE A 15 -8.46 -1.81 -11.41
N GLY A 16 -7.89 -0.63 -11.19
CA GLY A 16 -8.62 0.63 -11.14
C GLY A 16 -9.22 1.02 -12.50
N ASP A 17 -10.15 1.98 -12.47
CA ASP A 17 -10.83 2.48 -13.68
C ASP A 17 -9.86 3.08 -14.71
N ASP A 18 -8.71 3.58 -14.25
CA ASP A 18 -7.62 4.10 -15.06
C ASP A 18 -6.72 3.01 -15.64
N ARG A 19 -7.13 1.74 -15.50
CA ARG A 19 -6.40 0.54 -15.91
C ARG A 19 -5.03 0.39 -15.25
N ARG A 20 -4.89 0.81 -13.99
CA ARG A 20 -3.70 0.58 -13.17
C ARG A 20 -4.01 -0.40 -12.05
N HIS A 21 -3.02 -1.22 -11.73
CA HIS A 21 -3.11 -2.12 -10.59
C HIS A 21 -2.93 -1.35 -9.27
N GLU A 22 -3.82 -1.61 -8.31
CA GLU A 22 -3.85 -0.95 -7.02
C GLU A 22 -4.29 -1.90 -5.91
N ILE A 23 -3.88 -1.60 -4.68
CA ILE A 23 -4.43 -2.23 -3.49
C ILE A 23 -5.54 -1.32 -2.96
N GLN A 24 -6.75 -1.87 -2.85
CA GLN A 24 -7.86 -1.23 -2.14
C GLN A 24 -7.85 -1.69 -0.68
N LEU A 25 -7.73 -0.73 0.24
CA LEU A 25 -7.90 -0.95 1.68
C LEU A 25 -9.30 -0.50 2.11
N ASP A 26 -10.00 -1.36 2.86
CA ASP A 26 -11.29 -1.07 3.48
C ASP A 26 -11.15 -1.24 5.00
N ASP A 27 -11.62 -0.26 5.77
CA ASP A 27 -11.55 -0.25 7.24
C ASP A 27 -12.73 -0.97 7.93
N GLY A 28 -13.71 -1.42 7.16
CA GLY A 28 -14.94 -2.08 7.63
C GLY A 28 -15.99 -1.12 8.22
N CYS A 29 -15.70 0.18 8.25
CA CYS A 29 -16.54 1.25 8.79
C CYS A 29 -16.94 2.27 7.71
N GLY A 30 -16.73 1.93 6.43
CA GLY A 30 -17.06 2.77 5.27
C GLY A 30 -15.89 3.58 4.72
N GLY A 31 -14.73 3.56 5.39
CA GLY A 31 -13.49 4.15 4.89
C GLY A 31 -12.82 3.24 3.86
N ARG A 32 -12.60 3.77 2.65
CA ARG A 32 -11.87 3.09 1.57
C ARG A 32 -10.75 3.95 1.06
N SER A 33 -9.60 3.33 0.83
CA SER A 33 -8.40 3.99 0.28
C SER A 33 -7.78 3.12 -0.82
N ARG A 34 -7.16 3.77 -1.80
CA ARG A 34 -6.56 3.11 -2.97
C ARG A 34 -5.09 3.46 -3.07
N TYR A 35 -4.27 2.45 -3.31
CA TYR A 35 -2.82 2.59 -3.37
C TYR A 35 -2.27 1.88 -4.61
N PRO A 36 -1.85 2.62 -5.64
CA PRO A 36 -1.23 2.02 -6.82
C PRO A 36 -0.02 1.18 -6.43
N HIS A 37 0.16 0.01 -7.07
CA HIS A 37 1.28 -0.91 -6.78
C HIS A 37 2.63 -0.20 -6.85
N ILE A 38 2.77 0.64 -7.87
CA ILE A 38 3.98 1.43 -8.10
C ILE A 38 4.26 2.41 -6.96
N TRP A 39 3.22 3.04 -6.42
CA TRP A 39 3.35 3.97 -5.32
C TRP A 39 3.77 3.25 -4.04
N LEU A 40 3.18 2.09 -3.75
CA LEU A 40 3.56 1.25 -2.60
C LEU A 40 5.03 0.83 -2.70
N ARG A 41 5.47 0.34 -3.87
CA ARG A 41 6.87 -0.06 -4.08
C ARG A 41 7.84 1.10 -3.89
N ASN A 42 7.47 2.29 -4.36
CA ASN A 42 8.28 3.50 -4.27
C ASN A 42 8.35 4.10 -2.86
N ASN A 43 7.38 3.78 -1.99
CA ASN A 43 7.33 4.28 -0.61
C ASN A 43 7.63 3.20 0.44
N CYS A 44 8.26 2.09 0.01
CA CYS A 44 8.65 1.01 0.91
C CYS A 44 9.59 1.54 2.02
N GLN A 45 9.24 1.27 3.27
CA GLN A 45 9.97 1.74 4.46
C GLN A 45 11.04 0.76 4.97
N CYS A 46 11.32 -0.33 4.26
CA CYS A 46 12.32 -1.30 4.71
C CYS A 46 13.74 -0.70 4.67
N PRO A 47 14.71 -1.23 5.45
CA PRO A 47 16.05 -0.65 5.55
C PRO A 47 16.85 -0.58 4.24
N SER A 48 16.51 -1.40 3.25
CA SER A 48 17.13 -1.35 1.92
C SER A 48 16.56 -0.24 1.03
N CYS A 49 15.33 0.20 1.28
CA CYS A 49 14.63 1.22 0.47
C CYS A 49 14.68 2.62 1.10
N THR A 50 14.78 2.71 2.42
CA THR A 50 14.78 3.97 3.17
C THR A 50 16.00 4.08 4.09
N SER A 51 16.55 5.29 4.24
CA SER A 51 17.59 5.58 5.22
C SER A 51 17.01 5.60 6.63
N ALA A 52 17.59 4.81 7.54
CA ALA A 52 17.18 4.82 8.96
C ALA A 52 17.53 6.15 9.65
N GLU A 53 18.56 6.85 9.17
CA GLU A 53 19.07 8.08 9.77
C GLU A 53 18.26 9.31 9.33
N SER A 54 17.92 9.39 8.04
CA SER A 54 17.29 10.58 7.45
C SER A 54 15.84 10.39 7.04
N GLY A 55 15.34 9.14 7.01
CA GLY A 55 14.00 8.83 6.49
C GLY A 55 13.88 9.00 4.97
N PHE A 56 14.94 9.39 4.27
CA PHE A 56 14.89 9.58 2.82
C PHE A 56 14.91 8.24 2.07
N ARG A 57 14.17 8.21 0.97
CA ARG A 57 14.17 7.09 0.02
C ARG A 57 15.55 6.98 -0.64
N LYS A 58 16.13 5.77 -0.59
CA LYS A 58 17.38 5.41 -1.28
C LYS A 58 17.18 5.10 -2.77
N GLN A 59 15.97 4.67 -3.12
CA GLN A 59 15.63 4.28 -4.48
C GLN A 59 15.59 5.47 -5.44
N VAL A 60 16.39 5.36 -6.51
CA VAL A 60 16.45 6.31 -7.63
C VAL A 60 15.63 5.82 -8.81
N ILE A 61 15.16 6.74 -9.65
CA ILE A 61 14.25 6.43 -10.76
C ILE A 61 14.85 5.49 -11.80
N ARG A 62 16.17 5.57 -12.04
CA ARG A 62 16.87 4.72 -13.02
C ARG A 62 16.78 3.23 -12.69
N ASP A 63 16.79 2.90 -11.40
CA ASP A 63 16.78 1.51 -10.91
C ASP A 63 15.37 1.08 -10.47
N PHE A 64 14.36 1.93 -10.72
CA PHE A 64 12.99 1.71 -10.32
C PHE A 64 12.25 0.81 -11.33
N ARG A 65 11.68 -0.31 -10.85
CA ARG A 65 10.89 -1.23 -11.68
C ARG A 65 9.43 -0.81 -11.72
N PHE A 66 9.02 -0.18 -12.82
CA PHE A 66 7.66 0.34 -13.03
C PHE A 66 6.57 -0.76 -13.11
N SER A 67 6.94 -1.99 -13.46
CA SER A 67 6.05 -3.15 -13.52
C SER A 67 5.98 -3.94 -12.20
N SER A 68 6.47 -3.39 -11.09
CA SER A 68 6.44 -4.08 -9.80
C SER A 68 5.00 -4.31 -9.34
N ALA A 69 4.68 -5.57 -9.04
CA ALA A 69 3.43 -6.00 -8.43
C ALA A 69 3.71 -6.74 -7.11
N PRO A 70 2.81 -6.68 -6.11
CA PRO A 70 2.95 -7.46 -4.90
C PRO A 70 2.81 -8.95 -5.23
N THR A 71 3.69 -9.78 -4.66
CA THR A 71 3.59 -11.24 -4.75
C THR A 71 2.73 -11.85 -3.65
N ARG A 72 2.51 -11.09 -2.57
CA ARG A 72 1.70 -11.48 -1.42
C ARG A 72 1.07 -10.25 -0.78
N LEU A 73 -0.19 -10.38 -0.39
CA LEU A 73 -0.93 -9.39 0.37
C LEU A 73 -1.42 -10.03 1.67
N GLN A 74 -1.13 -9.40 2.80
CA GLN A 74 -1.56 -9.86 4.11
C GLN A 74 -1.91 -8.64 4.97
N VAL A 75 -3.07 -8.68 5.60
CA VAL A 75 -3.49 -7.70 6.60
C VAL A 75 -3.36 -8.37 7.96
N ASN A 76 -2.56 -7.77 8.84
CA ASN A 76 -2.46 -8.22 10.21
C ASN A 76 -3.42 -7.41 11.08
N PRO A 77 -4.22 -8.06 11.94
CA PRO A 77 -4.95 -7.33 12.97
C PRO A 77 -3.93 -6.58 13.86
N LEU A 78 -4.28 -5.34 14.22
CA LEU A 78 -3.57 -4.55 15.21
C LEU A 78 -3.79 -5.13 16.62
#